data_AF-A0AAC9Y8K2-F1
#
_entry.id   AF-A0AAC9Y8K2-F1
#
_cell.length_a   1.000
_cell.length_b   1.000
_cell.length_c   1.000
_cell.angle_alpha   90.00
_cell.angle_beta   90.00
_cell.angle_gamma   90.00
#
_symmetry.space_group_name_H-M   'P 1'
#
loop_
_entity.id
_entity.type
_entity.pdbx_description
1 polymer ?
#
loop_
_entity_poly.entity_id
_entity_poly.type
_entity_poly.pdbx_seq_one_letter_code
_entity_poly.pdbx_strand_id
1 'polypeptide(L)' 'MSCEHFRFVERHRPFRDLTFKFYDDGRLTIIDNESESIVTPNDLRGDSRDFYVRKRIAFIKKDLQSKVQKYA' A
#
# COMPACT_ATOMS: atom_id res chain seq x y z
N MET A 1 2.65 -3.84 16.79
CA MET A 1 2.19 -2.98 15.67
C MET A 1 1.44 -3.87 14.70
N SER A 2 0.22 -3.49 14.35
CA SER A 2 -0.57 -4.23 13.35
C SER A 2 -0.28 -3.64 11.96
N CYS A 3 -0.15 -4.47 10.94
CA CYS A 3 0.02 -4.00 9.57
C CYS A 3 -0.85 -4.78 8.59
N GLU A 4 -1.51 -4.07 7.68
CA GLU A 4 -2.26 -4.67 6.58
C GLU A 4 -1.32 -4.90 5.41
N HIS A 5 -1.24 -6.15 4.94
CA HIS A 5 -0.35 -6.56 3.86
C HIS A 5 -1.15 -6.96 2.63
N PHE A 6 -0.76 -6.42 1.47
CA PHE A 6 -1.37 -6.74 0.19
C PHE A 6 -0.29 -7.10 -0.82
N ARG A 7 -0.43 -8.25 -1.47
CA ARG A 7 0.40 -8.63 -2.62
C ARG A 7 -0.30 -8.22 -3.90
N PHE A 8 0.47 -7.66 -4.84
CA PHE A 8 0.00 -7.25 -6.15
C PHE A 8 1.02 -7.70 -7.19
N VAL A 9 0.56 -8.51 -8.14
CA VAL A 9 1.38 -8.97 -9.27
C VAL A 9 0.91 -8.21 -10.51
N GLU A 10 1.81 -7.48 -11.15
CA GLU A 10 1.51 -6.77 -12.39
C GLU A 10 1.18 -7.76 -13.51
N ARG A 11 0.12 -7.45 -14.27
CA ARG A 11 -0.34 -8.29 -15.39
C ARG A 11 0.39 -8.03 -16.70
N HIS A 12 1.19 -6.97 -16.74
CA HIS A 12 1.91 -6.51 -17.92
C HIS A 12 3.36 -6.21 -17.52
N ARG A 13 4.29 -6.23 -18.48
CA ARG A 13 5.70 -5.87 -18.23
C ARG A 13 5.78 -4.51 -17.52
N PRO A 14 6.61 -4.36 -16.48
CA PRO A 14 7.68 -5.27 -16.05
C PRO A 14 7.25 -6.50 -15.21
N PHE A 15 5.96 -6.79 -15.05
CA PHE A 15 5.44 -7.96 -14.30
C PHE A 15 5.90 -8.00 -12.84
N ARG A 16 6.10 -6.83 -12.21
CA ARG A 16 6.59 -6.78 -10.83
C ARG A 16 5.63 -7.50 -9.88
N ASP A 17 6.22 -8.25 -8.97
CA ASP A 17 5.53 -8.80 -7.81
C ASP A 17 5.79 -7.91 -6.61
N LEU A 18 4.79 -7.12 -6.20
CA LEU A 18 4.93 -6.10 -5.17
C LEU A 18 4.17 -6.49 -3.90
N THR A 19 4.79 -6.25 -2.75
CA THR A 19 4.14 -6.34 -1.44
C THR A 19 3.98 -4.94 -0.84
N PHE A 20 2.75 -4.55 -0.58
CA PHE A 20 2.38 -3.31 0.11
C PHE A 20 2.09 -3.61 1.58
N LYS A 21 2.76 -2.91 2.51
CA LYS A 21 2.53 -3.00 3.96
C LYS A 21 2.08 -1.64 4.49
N PHE A 22 0.82 -1.54 4.90
CA PHE A 22 0.26 -0.34 5.53
C PHE A 22 0.28 -0.50 7.05
N TYR A 23 0.95 0.40 7.74
CA TYR A 23 1.08 0.38 9.20
C TYR A 23 0.01 1.24 9.85
N ASP A 24 -0.44 0.84 11.03
CA ASP A 24 -1.42 1.55 11.86
C ASP A 24 -1.07 3.03 12.11
N ASP A 25 0.22 3.36 12.19
CA ASP A 25 0.72 4.74 12.30
C ASP A 25 0.73 5.55 10.99
N GLY A 26 0.24 4.98 9.91
CA GLY A 26 0.16 5.62 8.59
C GLY A 26 1.41 5.45 7.73
N ARG A 27 2.47 4.79 8.20
CA ARG A 27 3.61 4.44 7.36
C ARG A 27 3.22 3.44 6.27
N LEU A 28 4.04 3.38 5.22
CA LEU A 28 3.91 2.45 4.11
C LEU A 28 5.28 1.95 3.71
N THR A 29 5.39 0.63 3.53
CA THR A 29 6.53 0.01 2.86
C THR A 29 6.02 -0.72 1.63
N ILE A 30 6.67 -0.52 0.49
CA ILE A 30 6.43 -1.28 -0.72
C ILE A 30 7.71 -2.05 -1.02
N ILE A 31 7.59 -3.34 -1.25
CA ILE A 31 8.72 -4.25 -1.50
C ILE A 31 8.50 -4.86 -2.87
N ASP A 32 9.51 -4.82 -3.72
CA ASP A 32 9.59 -5.67 -4.90
C ASP A 32 10.09 -7.05 -4.46
N ASN A 33 9.25 -8.07 -4.60
CA ASN A 33 9.52 -9.42 -4.15
C ASN A 33 10.56 -10.14 -5.02
N GLU A 34 10.81 -9.67 -6.25
CA GLU A 34 11.84 -10.27 -7.12
C GLU A 34 13.24 -9.77 -6.78
N SER A 35 13.38 -8.46 -6.55
CA SER A 35 14.66 -7.81 -6.25
C SER A 35 14.92 -7.62 -4.75
N GLU A 36 13.93 -7.94 -3.91
CA GLU A 36 13.89 -7.65 -2.46
C GLU A 36 14.11 -6.16 -2.12
N SER A 37 13.92 -5.26 -3.08
CA SER A 37 14.20 -3.84 -2.94
C SER A 37 12.99 -3.07 -2.40
N ILE A 38 13.27 -1.99 -1.67
CA ILE A 38 12.21 -1.05 -1.25
C ILE A 38 11.88 -0.13 -2.42
N VAL A 39 10.59 -0.04 -2.71
CA VAL A 39 10.04 0.77 -3.80
C VAL A 39 9.28 1.94 -3.19
N THR A 40 9.36 3.12 -3.80
CA THR A 40 8.55 4.27 -3.38
C THR A 40 7.29 4.38 -4.22
N PRO A 41 6.23 5.05 -3.73
CA PRO A 41 5.05 5.33 -4.54
C PRO A 41 5.33 6.02 -5.88
N ASN A 42 6.43 6.77 -5.99
CA ASN A 42 6.84 7.46 -7.20
C ASN A 42 7.44 6.52 -8.26
N ASP A 43 7.88 5.33 -7.85
CA ASP A 43 8.44 4.30 -8.74
C ASP A 43 7.37 3.37 -9.33
N LEU A 44 6.13 3.47 -8.81
CA LEU A 44 4.98 2.74 -9.31
C LEU A 44 4.47 3.33 -10.64
N ARG A 45 3.94 2.47 -11.50
CA ARG A 45 3.41 2.83 -12.82
C ARG A 45 2.16 2.00 -13.12
N GLY A 46 1.26 2.54 -13.94
CA GLY A 46 0.05 1.83 -14.37
C GLY A 46 -0.77 1.27 -13.20
N ASP A 47 -1.12 0.00 -13.29
CA ASP A 47 -2.05 -0.67 -12.37
C ASP A 47 -1.52 -0.77 -10.94
N SER A 48 -0.20 -0.93 -10.73
CA SER A 48 0.37 -0.96 -9.38
C SER A 48 0.22 0.39 -8.66
N ARG A 49 0.30 1.50 -9.42
CA ARG A 49 0.04 2.85 -8.90
C ARG A 49 -1.44 3.07 -8.59
N ASP A 50 -2.35 2.62 -9.46
CA ASP A 50 -3.79 2.72 -9.21
C ASP A 50 -4.20 1.89 -7.97
N PHE A 51 -3.68 0.66 -7.87
CA PHE A 51 -3.86 -0.19 -6.70
C PHE A 51 -3.42 0.49 -5.41
N TYR A 52 -2.20 1.05 -5.42
CA TYR A 52 -1.66 1.82 -4.29
C TYR A 52 -2.59 2.95 -3.87
N VAL A 53 -3.02 3.79 -4.82
CA VAL A 53 -3.86 4.96 -4.52
C VAL A 53 -5.18 4.53 -3.90
N ARG A 54 -5.86 3.52 -4.46
CA ARG A 54 -7.14 3.02 -3.92
C ARG A 54 -6.98 2.49 -2.51
N LYS A 55 -5.95 1.68 -2.26
CA LYS A 55 -5.67 1.12 -0.93
C LYS A 55 -5.30 2.20 0.07
N ARG A 56 -4.47 3.18 -0.32
CA ARG A 56 -4.07 4.31 0.53
C ARG A 56 -5.27 5.16 0.94
N ILE A 57 -6.18 5.46 0.01
CA ILE A 57 -7.41 6.22 0.32
C ILE A 57 -8.29 5.43 1.29
N ALA A 58 -8.51 4.13 1.04
CA ALA A 58 -9.31 3.29 1.93
C ALA A 58 -8.72 3.23 3.35
N PHE A 59 -7.39 3.10 3.46
CA PHE A 59 -6.67 3.09 4.71
C PHE A 59 -6.85 4.41 5.50
N ILE A 60 -6.64 5.56 4.85
CA ILE A 60 -6.83 6.88 5.47
C ILE A 60 -8.27 7.08 5.94
N LYS A 61 -9.26 6.68 5.12
CA LYS A 61 -10.68 6.78 5.48
C LYS A 61 -11.01 5.96 6.73
N LYS A 62 -10.50 4.73 6.81
CA LYS A 62 -10.68 3.84 7.96
C LYS A 62 -10.07 4.46 9.22
N ASP A 63 -8.83 4.94 9.15
CA ASP A 63 -8.14 5.59 10.27
C ASP A 63 -8.90 6.84 10.76
N LEU A 64 -9.36 7.69 9.85
CA LEU A 64 -10.17 8.87 10.19
C LEU A 64 -11.48 8.47 10.88
N GLN A 65 -12.19 7.46 10.38
CA GLN A 65 -13.42 6.97 10.99
C GLN A 65 -13.19 6.43 12.40
N SER A 66 -12.12 5.65 12.60
CA SER A 66 -11.73 5.15 13.93
C SER A 66 -11.41 6.28 14.91
N LYS A 67 -10.75 7.35 14.44
CA LYS A 67 -10.48 8.54 15.26
C LYS A 67 -11.74 9.30 15.61
N VAL A 68 -12.63 9.53 14.64
CA VAL A 68 -13.92 10.19 14.90
C VAL A 68 -14.73 9.42 15.94
N GLN A 69 -14.83 8.10 15.83
CA GLN A 69 -15.54 7.27 16.82
C GLN A 69 -14.92 7.32 18.23
N LYS A 70 -13.61 7.53 18.34
CA LYS A 70 -12.92 7.61 19.63
C LYS A 70 -13.17 8.93 20.38
N TYR A 71 -13.47 10.00 19.65
CA TYR A 71 -13.66 11.36 20.19
C TYR A 71 -15.09 11.89 20.02
N ALA A 72 -16.03 11.04 19.56
CA ALA A 72 -17.46 11.30 19.51
C ALA A 72 -18.11 10.80 20.81
#